data_AF-A0A3D8S7Q7-F1
#
_entry.id   AF-A0A3D8S7Q7-F1
#
_cell.length_a   1.000
_cell.length_b   1.000
_cell.length_c   1.000
_cell.angle_alpha   90.00
_cell.angle_beta   90.00
_cell.angle_gamma   90.00
#
_symmetry.space_group_name_H-M   'P 1'
#
loop_
_entity.id
_entity.type
_entity.pdbx_description
1 polymer ?
#
loop_
_entity_poly.entity_id
_entity_poly.type
_entity_poly.pdbx_seq_one_letter_code
_entity_poly.pdbx_strand_id
1 'polypeptide(L)' 'MRSGIGLPKRTQGVLKALGLRKRMKTVFYPVTPEVAGQIMKVKELVAVREVEKALSKEELKEERRPDAGYYLESAAPR' A
#
# COMPACT_ATOMS: atom_id res chain seq x y z
N MET A 1 11.26 -1.77 -1.48
CA MET A 1 10.82 -0.38 -1.26
C MET A 1 11.73 0.29 -0.22
N ARG A 2 12.14 1.54 -0.43
CA ARG A 2 13.08 2.26 0.47
C ARG A 2 12.35 3.26 1.36
N SER A 3 13.03 3.72 2.43
CA SER A 3 12.52 4.79 3.31
C SER A 3 12.86 6.17 2.74
N GLY A 4 12.02 7.17 3.02
CA GLY A 4 12.33 8.58 2.77
C GLY A 4 13.14 9.26 3.89
N ILE A 5 13.65 8.48 4.85
CA ILE A 5 14.49 8.99 5.94
C ILE A 5 15.75 9.65 5.38
N GLY A 6 16.14 10.79 5.94
CA GLY A 6 17.31 11.55 5.47
C GLY A 6 17.13 12.27 4.12
N LEU A 7 15.99 12.11 3.44
CA LEU A 7 15.73 12.83 2.20
C LEU A 7 15.13 14.23 2.46
N PRO A 8 15.29 15.17 1.51
CA PRO A 8 14.74 16.53 1.64
C PRO A 8 13.23 16.55 1.90
N LYS A 9 12.77 17.62 2.57
CA LYS A 9 11.34 17.84 2.87
C LYS A 9 10.46 17.76 1.62
N ARG A 10 10.97 18.17 0.45
CA ARG A 10 10.25 18.09 -0.83
C ARG A 10 9.92 16.65 -1.22
N THR A 11 10.90 15.74 -1.16
CA THR A 11 10.72 14.31 -1.45
C THR A 11 9.78 13.66 -0.44
N GLN A 12 9.94 13.98 0.84
CA GLN A 12 9.01 13.52 1.89
C GLN A 12 7.59 14.06 1.68
N GLY A 13 7.44 15.29 1.19
CA GLY A 13 6.16 15.90 0.83
C GLY A 13 5.44 15.13 -0.27
N VAL A 14 6.16 14.71 -1.32
CA VAL A 14 5.60 13.89 -2.40
C VAL A 14 5.12 12.53 -1.87
N LEU A 15 5.91 11.85 -1.03
CA LEU A 15 5.49 10.60 -0.41
C LEU A 15 4.23 10.78 0.45
N LYS A 16 4.12 11.88 1.20
CA LYS A 16 2.93 12.19 2.00
C LYS A 16 1.71 12.47 1.13
N ALA A 17 1.86 13.18 0.02
CA ALA A 17 0.80 13.45 -0.95
C ALA A 17 0.26 12.16 -1.60
N LEU A 18 1.16 11.22 -1.93
CA LEU A 18 0.81 9.87 -2.37
C LEU A 18 0.26 8.97 -1.25
N GLY A 19 0.11 9.47 -0.02
CA GLY A 19 -0.40 8.68 1.11
C GLY A 19 0.57 7.64 1.67
N LEU A 20 1.84 7.63 1.23
CA LEU A 20 2.89 6.69 1.63
C LEU A 20 3.59 7.11 2.94
N ARG A 21 2.86 6.98 4.06
CA ARG A 21 3.35 7.39 5.40
C ARG A 21 4.23 6.35 6.12
N LYS A 22 4.10 5.07 5.79
CA LYS A 22 4.85 3.95 6.38
C LYS A 22 5.46 3.10 5.26
N ARG A 23 6.60 2.46 5.53
CA ARG A 23 7.21 1.51 4.58
C ARG A 23 6.25 0.36 4.26
N MET A 24 6.37 -0.19 3.05
CA MET A 24 5.57 -1.33 2.56
C MET A 24 4.05 -1.07 2.50
N LYS A 25 3.62 0.19 2.60
CA LYS A 25 2.22 0.55 2.38
C LYS A 25 1.90 0.55 0.89
N THR A 26 0.86 -0.16 0.50
CA THR A 26 0.26 -0.11 -0.84
C THR A 26 -0.81 0.98 -0.89
N VAL A 27 -0.86 1.70 -2.00
CA VAL A 27 -1.88 2.72 -2.32
C VAL A 27 -2.27 2.56 -3.79
N PHE A 28 -3.52 2.88 -4.11
CA PHE A 28 -4.03 2.83 -5.47
C PHE A 28 -4.40 4.23 -5.93
N TYR A 29 -4.07 4.54 -7.17
CA TYR A 29 -4.37 5.81 -7.82
C TYR A 29 -4.84 5.54 -9.26
N PRO A 30 -5.76 6.36 -9.80
CA PRO A 30 -6.07 6.32 -11.23
C PRO A 30 -4.83 6.70 -12.05
N VAL A 31 -4.73 6.17 -13.26
CA VAL A 31 -3.63 6.47 -14.19
C VAL A 31 -3.85 7.87 -14.76
N THR A 32 -3.22 8.88 -14.14
CA THR A 32 -3.26 10.27 -14.59
C THR A 32 -1.85 10.87 -14.70
N PRO A 33 -1.62 11.87 -15.58
CA PRO A 33 -0.31 12.52 -15.71
C PRO A 33 0.20 13.14 -14.40
N GLU A 34 -0.70 13.65 -13.55
CA GLU A 34 -0.34 14.23 -12.26
C GLU A 34 0.27 13.17 -11.33
N VAL A 35 -0.40 12.02 -11.20
CA VAL A 35 0.08 10.91 -10.36
C VAL A 35 1.40 10.37 -10.92
N ALA A 36 1.52 10.23 -12.25
CA ALA A 36 2.76 9.82 -12.89
C ALA A 36 3.91 10.78 -12.58
N GLY A 37 3.68 12.09 -12.63
CA GLY A 37 4.66 13.11 -12.27
C GLY A 37 5.07 13.06 -10.79
N GLN A 38 4.15 12.72 -9.89
CA GLN A 38 4.46 12.48 -8.48
C GLN A 38 5.31 11.22 -8.28
N ILE A 39 4.94 10.11 -8.92
CA ILE A 39 5.69 8.84 -8.91
C ILE A 39 7.12 9.06 -9.42
N MET A 40 7.30 9.78 -10.53
CA MET A 40 8.62 10.02 -11.12
C MET A 40 9.58 10.79 -10.21
N LYS A 41 9.06 11.63 -9.30
CA LYS A 41 9.87 12.33 -8.30
C LYS A 41 10.38 11.43 -7.16
N VAL A 42 9.83 10.22 -7.02
CA VAL A 42 10.15 9.26 -5.95
C VAL A 42 10.38 7.84 -6.48
N LYS A 43 10.69 7.69 -7.78
CA LYS A 43 10.78 6.40 -8.50
C LYS A 43 11.80 5.44 -7.89
N GLU A 44 12.84 5.94 -7.24
CA GLU A 44 13.87 5.15 -6.58
C GLU A 44 13.40 4.56 -5.24
N LEU A 45 12.28 5.07 -4.71
CA LEU A 45 11.74 4.68 -3.41
C LEU A 45 10.57 3.72 -3.53
N VAL A 46 9.83 3.77 -4.64
CA VAL A 46 8.56 3.06 -4.85
C VAL A 46 8.69 1.94 -5.88
N ALA A 47 7.78 0.98 -5.82
CA ALA A 47 7.53 0.02 -6.90
C ALA A 47 6.11 0.27 -7.42
N VAL A 48 5.94 0.25 -8.74
CA VAL A 48 4.67 0.57 -9.40
C VAL A 48 4.29 -0.58 -10.31
N ARG A 49 3.01 -0.93 -10.28
CA ARG A 49 2.40 -1.94 -11.14
C ARG A 49 1.01 -1.45 -11.56
N GLU A 50 0.68 -1.67 -12.82
CA GLU A 50 -0.67 -1.44 -13.32
C GLU A 50 -1.60 -2.59 -12.92
N VAL A 51 -2.82 -2.25 -12.54
CA VAL A 51 -3.84 -3.19 -12.08
C VAL A 51 -5.18 -2.81 -12.70
N GLU A 52 -6.03 -3.80 -12.98
CA GLU A 52 -7.36 -3.57 -13.54
C GLU A 52 -8.29 -2.85 -12.56
N LYS A 53 -8.17 -3.16 -11.26
CA LYS A 53 -9.03 -2.61 -10.20
C LYS A 53 -8.22 -2.24 -8.97
N ALA A 54 -8.63 -1.15 -8.32
CA ALA A 54 -8.10 -0.75 -7.03
C ALA A 54 -8.76 -1.58 -5.93
N LEU A 55 -7.94 -2.17 -5.05
CA LEU A 55 -8.44 -2.92 -3.89
C LEU A 55 -8.71 -1.98 -2.71
N SER A 56 -9.76 -2.28 -1.97
CA SER A 56 -10.05 -1.65 -0.69
C SER A 56 -9.05 -2.09 0.38
N LYS A 57 -9.04 -1.38 1.51
CA LYS A 57 -8.20 -1.73 2.65
C LYS A 57 -8.56 -3.10 3.24
N GLU A 58 -9.84 -3.48 3.18
CA GLU A 58 -10.36 -4.74 3.69
C GLU A 58 -9.96 -5.89 2.78
N GLU A 59 -10.10 -5.70 1.46
CA GLU A 59 -9.67 -6.68 0.45
C GLU A 59 -8.16 -6.95 0.54
N LEU A 60 -7.33 -5.90 0.65
CA LEU A 60 -5.89 -6.07 0.86
C LEU A 60 -5.53 -6.78 2.17
N LYS A 61 -6.37 -6.65 3.20
CA LYS A 61 -6.14 -7.34 4.48
C LYS A 61 -6.51 -8.81 4.35
N GLU A 62 -7.61 -9.11 3.67
CA GLU A 62 -8.08 -10.47 3.44
C GLU A 62 -7.14 -11.23 2.51
N GLU A 63 -6.64 -10.60 1.44
CA GLU A 63 -5.64 -11.19 0.54
C GLU A 63 -4.34 -11.60 1.28
N ARG A 64 -4.01 -10.91 2.37
CA ARG A 64 -2.83 -11.21 3.22
C ARG A 64 -3.12 -12.20 4.33
N ARG A 65 -4.38 -12.54 4.58
CA ARG A 65 -4.77 -13.42 5.67
C ARG A 65 -4.48 -14.87 5.25
N PRO A 66 -3.66 -15.61 6.01
CA PRO A 66 -3.48 -17.03 5.76
C PRO A 66 -4.73 -17.81 6.19
N ASP A 67 -4.86 -19.03 5.68
CA ASP A 67 -5.87 -19.97 6.17
C ASP A 67 -5.69 -20.21 7.67
N ALA A 68 -6.80 -20.32 8.40
CA ALA A 68 -6.77 -20.46 9.85
C ALA A 68 -6.03 -21.73 10.32
N GLY A 69 -6.05 -22.79 9.50
CA GLY A 69 -5.42 -24.08 9.82
C GLY A 69 -6.15 -24.90 10.89
N TYR A 70 -7.31 -24.43 11.37
CA TYR A 70 -8.20 -25.13 12.29
C TYR A 70 -9.66 -24.80 11.96
N TYR A 71 -10.57 -25.65 12.41
CA TYR A 71 -12.01 -25.38 12.41
C TYR A 71 -12.58 -25.70 13.80
N LEU A 72 -13.63 -24.99 14.21
CA LEU A 72 -14.30 -25.24 15.48
C LEU A 72 -15.38 -26.30 15.27
N GLU A 73 -15.23 -27.47 15.89
CA GLU A 73 -16.18 -28.59 15.78
C GLU A 73 -17.50 -28.32 16.53
N SER A 74 -17.41 -27.78 17.73
CA SER A 74 -18.56 -27.36 18.53
C SER A 74 -18.12 -26.34 19.58
N ALA A 75 -18.87 -25.25 19.74
CA ALA A 75 -18.67 -24.34 20.85
C ALA A 75 -19.13 -25.00 22.15
N ALA A 76 -18.37 -24.84 23.24
CA ALA A 76 -18.81 -25.31 24.54
C ALA A 76 -20.13 -24.62 24.94
N PRO A 77 -21.10 -25.36 25.53
CA PRO A 77 -22.30 -24.74 26.06
C PRO A 77 -21.93 -23.73 27.15
N ARG A 78 -22.64 -22.60 27.13
CA ARG A 78 -22.35 -21.43 27.98
C ARG A 78 -22.70 -21.67 29.44
#